data_AF-A0A7V6DZA7-F1
#
_entry.id   AF-A0A7V6DZA7-F1
#
_cell.length_a   1.000
_cell.length_b   1.000
_cell.length_c   1.000
_cell.angle_alpha   90.00
_cell.angle_beta   90.00
_cell.angle_gamma   90.00
#
_symmetry.space_group_name_H-M   'P 1'
#
loop_
_entity.id
_entity.type
_entity.pdbx_description
1 polymer ?
#
loop_
_entity_poly.entity_id
_entity_poly.type
_entity_poly.pdbx_seq_one_letter_code
_entity_poly.pdbx_strand_id
1 'polypeptide(L)'
;MSRKKKIDSKEAGLEIGLHIFKFFFKSEYLHYGLFTEGMEADIQLLAQAQEKYAEMIISHIPAGVKTILDVGCGSGRMAEKMLEKGYQVD
;
A
#
# COMPACT_ATOMS: atom_id res chain seq x y z
N MET A 1 5.36 -3.48 40.83
CA MET A 1 5.71 -2.45 39.83
C MET A 1 5.23 -2.90 38.47
N SER A 2 4.33 -2.14 37.83
CA SER A 2 3.82 -2.47 36.49
C SER A 2 4.96 -2.44 35.47
N ARG A 3 5.16 -3.53 34.72
CA ARG A 3 6.09 -3.56 33.58
C ARG A 3 5.56 -2.60 32.52
N LYS A 4 6.24 -1.48 32.29
CA LYS A 4 5.95 -0.62 31.14
C LYS A 4 6.08 -1.46 29.87
N LYS A 5 4.99 -1.58 29.10
CA LYS A 5 4.99 -2.23 27.79
C LYS A 5 5.96 -1.45 26.90
N LYS A 6 7.02 -2.09 26.42
CA LYS A 6 7.96 -1.45 25.49
C LYS A 6 7.20 -1.21 24.18
N ILE A 7 7.26 0.02 23.69
CA ILE A 7 6.73 0.37 22.38
C ILE A 7 7.66 -0.25 21.34
N ASP A 8 7.10 -0.95 20.36
CA ASP A 8 7.87 -1.38 19.20
C ASP A 8 8.10 -0.17 18.30
N SER A 9 9.36 0.25 18.17
CA SER A 9 9.72 1.43 17.38
C SER A 9 9.45 1.25 15.88
N LYS A 10 9.42 0.00 15.37
CA LYS A 10 9.11 -0.28 13.97
C LYS A 10 7.63 -0.05 13.69
N GLU A 11 6.77 -0.57 14.56
CA GLU A 11 5.31 -0.39 14.48
C GLU A 11 4.96 1.10 14.58
N ALA A 12 5.52 1.80 15.56
CA ALA A 12 5.31 3.23 15.71
C ALA A 12 5.80 4.03 14.46
N GLY A 13 6.94 3.65 13.89
CA GLY A 13 7.46 4.28 12.68
C GLY A 13 6.55 4.07 11.46
N LEU A 14 5.99 2.86 11.30
CA LEU A 14 5.04 2.54 10.24
C LEU A 14 3.75 3.34 10.38
N GLU A 15 3.18 3.43 11.59
CA GLU A 15 1.97 4.21 11.83
C GLU A 15 2.19 5.70 11.54
N ILE A 16 3.29 6.27 12.04
CA ILE A 16 3.64 7.68 11.78
C ILE A 16 3.80 7.92 10.27
N GLY A 17 4.53 7.04 9.58
CA GLY A 17 4.72 7.10 8.14
C GLY A 17 3.40 7.07 7.39
N LEU A 18 2.48 6.17 7.76
CA LEU A 18 1.16 6.07 7.14
C LEU A 18 0.35 7.36 7.29
N HIS A 19 0.36 7.96 8.49
CA HIS A 19 -0.34 9.23 8.71
C HIS A 19 0.27 10.36 7.87
N ILE A 20 1.60 10.45 7.79
CA ILE A 20 2.27 11.46 6.94
C ILE A 20 1.85 11.29 5.47
N PHE A 21 1.91 10.08 4.93
CA PHE A 21 1.52 9.80 3.54
C PHE A 21 0.06 10.14 3.28
N LYS A 22 -0.84 9.77 4.21
CA LYS A 22 -2.26 10.02 4.08
C LYS A 22 -2.59 11.51 4.08
N PHE A 23 -2.03 12.27 5.01
CA PHE A 23 -2.36 13.69 5.18
C PHE A 23 -1.64 14.61 4.19
N PHE A 24 -0.36 14.36 3.90
CA PHE A 24 0.44 15.27 3.07
C PHE A 24 0.50 14.84 1.61
N PHE A 25 0.50 13.53 1.33
CA PHE A 25 0.69 13.00 -0.03
C PHE A 25 -0.58 12.40 -0.61
N LYS A 26 -1.70 12.45 0.13
CA LYS A 26 -3.00 11.87 -0.27
C LYS A 26 -2.88 10.42 -0.72
N SER A 27 -1.97 9.68 -0.08
CA SER A 27 -1.72 8.28 -0.37
C SER A 27 -1.92 7.44 0.87
N GLU A 28 -2.55 6.30 0.68
CA GLU A 28 -2.70 5.30 1.74
C GLU A 28 -1.76 4.11 1.51
N TYR A 29 -0.80 4.22 0.58
CA TYR A 29 0.24 3.23 0.34
C TYR A 29 1.57 3.64 0.96
N LEU A 30 2.30 2.63 1.43
CA LEU A 30 3.69 2.74 1.91
C LEU A 30 4.71 2.09 0.97
N HIS A 31 4.34 1.80 -0.27
CA HIS A 31 5.23 1.26 -1.31
C HIS A 31 5.61 2.31 -2.36
N TYR A 32 6.47 1.96 -3.31
CA TYR A 32 6.92 2.85 -4.38
C TYR A 32 5.80 3.21 -5.37
N GLY A 33 5.95 4.35 -6.05
CA GLY A 33 5.11 4.71 -7.19
C GLY A 33 5.69 4.23 -8.52
N LEU A 34 4.82 3.82 -9.46
CA LEU A 34 5.14 3.57 -10.85
C LEU A 34 4.92 4.83 -11.69
N PHE A 35 6.00 5.56 -11.95
CA PHE A 35 5.98 6.74 -12.83
C PHE A 35 6.15 6.29 -14.28
N THR A 36 5.09 6.38 -15.07
CA THR A 36 5.09 5.99 -16.49
C THR A 36 5.61 7.13 -17.37
N GLU A 37 5.83 6.85 -18.66
CA GLU A 37 6.23 7.88 -19.63
C GLU A 37 5.29 9.09 -19.58
N GLY A 38 5.87 10.30 -19.56
CA GLY A 38 5.15 11.57 -19.42
C GLY A 38 4.78 11.95 -17.98
N MET A 39 5.09 11.14 -16.97
CA MET A 39 4.95 11.51 -15.56
C MET A 39 6.29 11.96 -14.98
N GLU A 40 6.31 13.13 -14.36
CA GLU A 40 7.46 13.55 -13.55
C GLU A 40 7.48 12.78 -12.22
N ALA A 41 8.67 12.40 -11.77
CA ALA A 41 8.87 11.75 -10.48
C ALA A 41 8.79 12.78 -9.34
N ASP A 42 7.61 13.34 -9.14
CA ASP A 42 7.31 14.37 -8.14
C ASP A 42 6.35 13.84 -7.06
N ILE A 43 6.49 14.39 -5.85
CA ILE A 43 5.67 14.02 -4.69
C ILE A 43 4.18 14.29 -4.92
N GLN A 44 3.83 15.31 -5.71
CA GLN A 44 2.46 15.65 -6.08
C GLN A 44 1.80 14.54 -6.93
N LEU A 45 2.62 13.77 -7.66
CA LEU A 45 2.18 12.65 -8.49
C LEU A 45 2.34 11.30 -7.81
N LEU A 46 2.89 11.24 -6.59
CA LEU A 46 3.20 9.99 -5.90
C LEU A 46 1.97 9.11 -5.69
N ALA A 47 0.84 9.65 -5.23
CA ALA A 47 -0.38 8.87 -5.01
C ALA A 47 -0.87 8.23 -6.32
N GLN A 48 -0.85 8.98 -7.43
CA GLN A 48 -1.23 8.46 -8.75
C GLN A 48 -0.25 7.39 -9.23
N ALA A 49 1.04 7.58 -9.02
CA ALA A 49 2.06 6.61 -9.37
C ALA A 49 1.90 5.32 -8.55
N GLN A 50 1.58 5.40 -7.26
CA GLN A 50 1.31 4.24 -6.41
C GLN A 50 0.05 3.48 -6.85
N GLU A 51 -1.00 4.19 -7.25
CA GLU A 51 -2.20 3.58 -7.84
C GLU A 51 -1.86 2.82 -9.13
N LYS A 52 -1.09 3.42 -10.05
CA LYS A 52 -0.62 2.75 -11.27
C LYS A 52 0.22 1.51 -10.96
N TYR A 53 1.05 1.57 -9.93
CA TYR A 53 1.84 0.42 -9.47
C TYR A 53 0.91 -0.72 -9.02
N ALA A 54 -0.11 -0.41 -8.23
CA ALA A 54 -1.08 -1.40 -7.77
C ALA A 54 -1.86 -2.01 -8.94
N GLU A 55 -2.32 -1.18 -9.89
CA GLU A 55 -3.00 -1.65 -11.10
C GLU A 55 -2.12 -2.54 -11.96
N MET A 56 -0.84 -2.21 -12.12
CA MET A 56 0.13 -3.04 -12.83
C MET A 56 0.28 -4.41 -12.17
N ILE A 57 0.41 -4.48 -10.83
CA ILE A 57 0.49 -5.79 -10.14
C ILE A 57 -0.78 -6.61 -10.43
N ILE A 58 -1.95 -5.99 -10.27
CA ILE A 58 -3.22 -6.68 -10.44
C ILE A 58 -3.44 -7.12 -11.89
N SER A 59 -2.97 -6.34 -12.87
CA SER A 59 -3.09 -6.70 -14.30
C SER A 59 -2.26 -7.93 -14.68
N HIS A 60 -1.27 -8.30 -13.86
CA HIS A 60 -0.43 -9.47 -14.08
C HIS A 60 -0.96 -10.73 -13.36
N ILE A 61 -2.08 -10.64 -12.63
CA ILE A 61 -2.71 -11.81 -12.02
C ILE A 61 -3.27 -12.71 -13.13
N PRO A 62 -2.88 -14.00 -13.20
CA PRO A 62 -3.37 -14.90 -14.23
C PRO A 62 -4.89 -15.08 -14.21
N ALA A 63 -5.48 -15.28 -15.40
CA ALA A 63 -6.90 -15.58 -15.51
C ALA A 63 -7.27 -16.84 -14.71
N GLY A 64 -8.41 -16.79 -14.01
CA GLY A 64 -8.93 -17.91 -13.21
C GLY A 64 -8.46 -17.94 -11.76
N VAL A 65 -7.53 -17.07 -11.34
CA VAL A 65 -7.19 -16.87 -9.93
C VAL A 65 -8.41 -16.33 -9.17
N LYS A 66 -8.68 -16.91 -8.00
CA LYS A 66 -9.78 -16.50 -7.12
C LYS A 66 -9.32 -16.06 -5.74
N THR A 67 -8.25 -16.67 -5.23
CA THR A 67 -7.72 -16.47 -3.88
C THR A 67 -6.29 -15.94 -3.95
N ILE A 68 -5.95 -14.98 -3.10
CA ILE A 68 -4.64 -14.32 -3.03
C ILE A 68 -4.21 -14.23 -1.56
N LEU A 69 -2.92 -14.45 -1.29
CA LEU A 69 -2.31 -14.18 0.02
C LEU A 69 -1.44 -12.92 -0.11
N ASP A 70 -1.77 -11.86 0.63
CA ASP A 70 -1.04 -10.59 0.64
C ASP A 70 0.02 -10.56 1.75
N VAL A 71 1.17 -11.19 1.48
CA VAL A 71 2.27 -11.29 2.44
C VAL A 71 2.93 -9.93 2.67
N GLY A 72 2.75 -9.38 3.87
CA GLY A 72 3.27 -8.05 4.20
C GLY A 72 2.42 -6.92 3.62
N CYS A 73 1.09 -7.07 3.71
CA CYS A 73 0.08 -6.16 3.17
C CYS A 73 0.18 -4.68 3.61
N GLY A 74 1.05 -4.36 4.59
CA GLY A 74 1.35 -3.00 5.00
C GLY A 74 0.12 -2.28 5.55
N SER A 75 -0.32 -1.24 4.85
CA SER A 75 -1.54 -0.49 5.21
C SER A 75 -2.83 -1.24 4.90
N GLY A 76 -2.77 -2.37 4.19
CA GLY A 76 -3.93 -3.14 3.75
C GLY A 76 -4.62 -2.62 2.48
N ARG A 77 -4.16 -1.51 1.90
CA ARG A 77 -4.81 -0.90 0.73
C ARG A 77 -4.75 -1.74 -0.55
N MET A 78 -3.66 -2.48 -0.76
CA MET A 78 -3.56 -3.43 -1.86
C MET A 78 -4.59 -4.57 -1.71
N ALA A 79 -4.66 -5.16 -0.51
CA ALA A 79 -5.66 -6.18 -0.18
C ALA A 79 -7.09 -5.68 -0.42
N GLU A 80 -7.43 -4.48 0.04
CA GLU A 80 -8.73 -3.86 -0.20
C GLU A 80 -9.03 -3.67 -1.69
N LYS A 81 -8.09 -3.14 -2.47
CA LYS A 81 -8.25 -3.00 -3.93
C LYS A 81 -8.44 -4.35 -4.64
N MET A 82 -7.79 -5.42 -4.15
CA MET A 82 -7.99 -6.77 -4.68
C MET A 82 -9.37 -7.33 -4.29
N LEU A 83 -9.84 -7.08 -3.06
CA LEU A 83 -11.19 -7.43 -2.63
C LEU A 83 -12.26 -6.72 -3.49
N GLU A 84 -12.09 -5.43 -3.77
CA GLU A 84 -12.98 -4.65 -4.64
C GLU A 84 -13.05 -5.21 -6.08
N LYS A 85 -11.98 -5.87 -6.54
CA LYS A 85 -11.93 -6.55 -7.85
C LYS A 85 -12.49 -7.97 -7.82
N GLY A 86 -12.99 -8.43 -6.68
CA GLY A 86 -13.67 -9.73 -6.54
C GLY A 86 -12.74 -10.89 -6.20
N TYR A 87 -11.48 -10.64 -5.83
CA TYR A 87 -10.62 -11.66 -5.26
C TYR A 87 -10.99 -11.94 -3.80
N GLN A 88 -10.67 -13.13 -3.33
CA GLN A 88 -10.61 -13.46 -1.91
C GLN A 88 -9.18 -13.25 -1.46
N VAL A 89 -8.96 -12.42 -0.43
CA VAL A 89 -7.62 -12.02 0.01
C VAL A 89 -7.45 -12.37 1.46
N ASP A 90 -6.34 -13.06 1.77
CA ASP A 90 -5.86 -13.38 3.13
C ASP A 90 -4.56 -12.62 3.46
#